data_AF-A0A959LGE7-F1
#
_entry.id   AF-A0A959LGE7-F1
#
_cell.length_a   1.000
_cell.length_b   1.000
_cell.length_c   1.000
_cell.angle_alpha   90.00
_cell.angle_beta   90.00
_cell.angle_gamma   90.00
#
_symmetry.space_group_name_H-M   'P 1'
#
loop_
_entity.id
_entity.type
_entity.pdbx_description
1 polymer ?
#
loop_
_entity_poly.entity_id
_entity_poly.type
_entity_poly.pdbx_seq_one_letter_code
_entity_poly.pdbx_strand_id
1 'polypeptide(L)'
;MSNWTDNIVEKVNTAADAIKNIGDINEVDVATAPREVVWESGKVKLFHFTREDKPKAKTPVIISYALVNRWAMMDLQPDRSFIRKLISEGIDVYVIDWGYPTRTDRYKSMEDYILGDLNACVDYVRQAHGIDKVNLLGVCQGGTFSLIYSALNPDKIKNLITLVTPVEFADNDGLLFKWSRDMDVDTMVESFGGLVPGDFLNFGFDLLKPMNKMRKYYGFNDVAKNKSSLMNFLRMEKWVSDSPAQAGETYRKFIKDLYQQNKLAEGTFELGGKTVDLKQITMPVLTIYAKDDHIVPPDSTRPINDLVASRDKELMEFPGGHIGVFVGSRSQKMLTPAVAQWLIDRDK
;
A
#
# COMPACT_ATOMS: atom_id res chain seq x y z
N MET A 1 16.87 -49.87 -3.78
CA MET A 1 18.02 -48.99 -3.47
C MET A 1 18.25 -47.91 -4.54
N SER A 2 17.96 -48.15 -5.83
CA SER A 2 18.13 -47.15 -6.91
C SER A 2 17.32 -45.85 -6.72
N ASN A 3 16.05 -45.95 -6.31
CA ASN A 3 15.18 -44.77 -6.12
C ASN A 3 15.63 -43.81 -5.01
N TRP A 4 16.51 -44.22 -4.10
CA TRP A 4 17.00 -43.37 -3.02
C TRP A 4 18.25 -42.59 -3.44
N THR A 5 19.16 -43.25 -4.17
CA THR A 5 20.36 -42.61 -4.72
C THR A 5 20.01 -41.60 -5.80
N ASP A 6 19.05 -41.90 -6.67
CA ASP A 6 18.63 -40.99 -7.75
C ASP A 6 17.96 -39.73 -7.17
N ASN A 7 17.17 -39.88 -6.11
CA ASN A 7 16.50 -38.78 -5.41
C ASN A 7 17.50 -37.90 -4.63
N ILE A 8 18.60 -38.48 -4.12
CA ILE A 8 19.68 -37.71 -3.50
C ILE A 8 20.48 -36.94 -4.55
N VAL A 9 20.81 -37.56 -5.68
CA VAL A 9 21.53 -36.92 -6.78
C VAL A 9 20.71 -35.77 -7.37
N GLU A 10 19.40 -35.95 -7.55
CA GLU A 10 18.49 -34.89 -7.98
C GLU A 10 18.46 -33.71 -7.00
N LYS A 11 18.42 -33.98 -5.68
CA LYS A 11 18.45 -32.94 -4.64
C LYS A 11 19.78 -32.20 -4.57
N VAL A 12 20.90 -32.89 -4.77
CA VAL A 12 22.25 -32.29 -4.78
C VAL A 12 22.43 -31.40 -6.01
N ASN A 13 22.01 -31.86 -7.19
CA ASN A 13 22.03 -31.05 -8.41
C ASN A 13 21.10 -29.83 -8.30
N THR A 14 19.91 -30.01 -7.70
CA THR A 14 18.98 -28.92 -7.40
C THR A 14 19.62 -27.85 -6.50
N ALA A 15 20.35 -28.26 -5.46
CA ALA A 15 21.04 -27.35 -4.57
C ALA A 15 22.20 -26.62 -5.28
N ALA A 16 22.93 -27.32 -6.17
CA ALA A 16 24.01 -26.73 -6.95
C ALA A 16 23.50 -25.67 -7.96
N ASP A 17 22.41 -25.95 -8.67
CA ASP A 17 21.77 -24.99 -9.59
C ASP A 17 21.23 -23.76 -8.85
N ALA A 18 20.64 -23.96 -7.66
CA ALA A 18 20.22 -22.86 -6.79
C ALA A 18 21.39 -21.99 -6.35
N ILE A 19 22.50 -22.59 -5.90
CA ILE A 19 23.72 -21.87 -5.47
C ILE A 19 24.34 -21.10 -6.63
N LYS A 20 24.40 -21.70 -7.82
CA LYS A 20 24.90 -21.03 -9.03
C LYS A 20 24.01 -19.85 -9.42
N ASN A 21 22.70 -20.04 -9.43
CA ASN A 21 21.76 -18.97 -9.74
C ASN A 21 21.81 -17.84 -8.69
N ILE A 22 22.05 -18.14 -7.41
CA ILE A 22 22.23 -17.13 -6.35
C ILE A 22 23.56 -16.39 -6.51
N GLY A 23 24.65 -17.11 -6.85
CA GLY A 23 25.97 -16.53 -7.06
C GLY A 23 26.07 -15.59 -8.27
N ASP A 24 25.20 -15.77 -9.28
CA ASP A 24 25.11 -14.92 -10.47
C ASP A 24 24.27 -13.64 -10.26
N ILE A 25 23.66 -13.45 -9.08
CA ILE A 25 22.80 -12.31 -8.79
C ILE A 25 23.63 -11.23 -8.08
N ASN A 26 24.06 -10.24 -8.86
CA ASN A 26 24.86 -9.13 -8.32
C ASN A 26 24.01 -8.07 -7.61
N GLU A 27 22.76 -7.82 -8.04
CA GLU A 27 21.80 -6.91 -7.39
C GLU A 27 20.35 -7.27 -7.79
N VAL A 28 19.42 -7.19 -6.84
CA VAL A 28 17.98 -7.41 -7.08
C VAL A 28 17.29 -6.05 -7.21
N ASP A 29 17.08 -5.61 -8.44
CA ASP A 29 16.42 -4.32 -8.70
C ASP A 29 14.91 -4.39 -8.50
N VAL A 30 14.39 -3.40 -7.77
CA VAL A 30 12.97 -3.15 -7.47
C VAL A 30 12.75 -1.64 -7.62
N ALA A 31 11.55 -1.21 -7.99
CA ALA A 31 11.20 0.20 -8.16
C ALA A 31 12.08 0.94 -9.18
N THR A 32 12.22 0.38 -10.38
CA THR A 32 13.09 0.90 -11.45
C THR A 32 12.41 1.86 -12.41
N ALA A 33 11.11 2.16 -12.24
CA ALA A 33 10.42 3.12 -13.08
C ALA A 33 11.09 4.50 -12.97
N PRO A 34 11.49 5.09 -14.12
CA PRO A 34 12.08 6.42 -14.17
C PRO A 34 11.21 7.45 -13.43
N ARG A 35 11.84 8.21 -12.53
CA ARG A 35 11.17 9.17 -11.66
C ARG A 35 12.12 10.25 -11.20
N GLU A 36 11.54 11.38 -10.80
CA GLU A 36 12.24 12.52 -10.23
C GLU A 36 11.66 12.86 -8.87
N VAL A 37 12.49 13.40 -7.98
CA VAL A 37 12.02 14.02 -6.73
C VAL A 37 11.61 15.44 -7.06
N VAL A 38 10.30 15.70 -7.01
CA VAL A 38 9.75 17.01 -7.38
C VAL A 38 9.46 17.89 -6.16
N TRP A 39 9.28 17.26 -5.00
CA TRP A 39 9.11 17.94 -3.73
C TRP A 39 9.66 17.10 -2.59
N GLU A 40 10.20 17.73 -1.55
CA GLU A 40 10.65 17.07 -0.33
C GLU A 40 10.45 17.94 0.91
N SER A 41 10.16 17.28 2.03
CA SER A 41 10.13 17.89 3.36
C SER A 41 10.69 16.89 4.37
N GLY A 42 11.91 17.16 4.84
CA GLY A 42 12.64 16.25 5.71
C GLY A 42 12.86 14.89 5.06
N LYS A 43 12.13 13.88 5.53
CA LYS A 43 12.23 12.49 5.02
C LYS A 43 11.16 12.16 3.99
N VAL A 44 10.12 12.98 3.89
CA VAL A 44 9.02 12.75 2.95
C VAL A 44 9.41 13.31 1.59
N LYS A 45 9.20 12.51 0.55
CA LYS A 45 9.48 12.87 -0.84
C LYS A 45 8.25 12.62 -1.68
N LEU A 46 8.00 13.52 -2.63
CA LEU A 46 7.04 13.31 -3.69
C LEU A 46 7.80 12.96 -4.97
N PHE A 47 7.56 11.76 -5.47
CA PHE A 47 8.11 11.32 -6.74
C PHE A 47 7.13 11.58 -7.87
N HIS A 48 7.60 12.17 -8.96
CA HIS A 48 6.88 12.22 -10.24
C HIS A 48 7.50 11.21 -11.19
N PHE A 49 6.69 10.31 -11.73
CA PHE A 49 7.18 9.30 -12.66
C PHE A 49 7.21 9.85 -14.08
N THR A 50 8.37 9.81 -14.70
CA THR A 50 8.59 10.42 -16.00
C THR A 50 7.97 9.57 -17.11
N ARG A 51 7.46 10.25 -18.14
CA ARG A 51 6.87 9.66 -19.34
C ARG A 51 7.29 10.47 -20.57
N GLU A 52 7.40 9.80 -21.71
CA GLU A 52 7.78 10.45 -22.98
C GLU A 52 6.56 11.01 -23.73
N ASP A 53 5.41 10.34 -23.59
CA ASP A 53 4.16 10.68 -24.25
C ASP A 53 3.29 11.60 -23.39
N LYS A 54 2.39 12.37 -24.02
CA LYS A 54 1.45 13.22 -23.28
C LYS A 54 0.40 12.36 -22.54
N PRO A 55 0.07 12.70 -21.28
CA PRO A 55 -1.03 12.05 -20.56
C PRO A 55 -2.36 12.11 -21.33
N LYS A 56 -3.15 11.03 -21.24
CA LYS A 56 -4.53 11.00 -21.73
C LYS A 56 -5.48 11.75 -20.80
N ALA A 57 -5.18 11.76 -19.50
CA ALA A 57 -5.88 12.55 -18.50
C ALA A 57 -5.03 13.76 -18.08
N LYS A 58 -5.63 14.96 -18.08
CA LYS A 58 -5.09 16.23 -17.61
C LYS A 58 -4.86 16.25 -16.10
N THR A 59 -5.76 15.67 -15.31
CA THR A 59 -5.61 15.65 -13.85
C THR A 59 -4.71 14.47 -13.41
N PRO A 60 -3.54 14.72 -12.80
CA PRO A 60 -2.64 13.68 -12.32
C PRO A 60 -3.23 12.93 -11.12
N VAL A 61 -2.69 11.73 -10.85
CA VAL A 61 -2.99 10.93 -9.66
C VAL A 61 -1.83 10.96 -8.68
N ILE A 62 -2.13 11.24 -7.42
CA ILE A 62 -1.20 11.09 -6.30
C ILE A 62 -1.49 9.77 -5.61
N ILE A 63 -0.47 8.95 -5.40
CA ILE A 63 -0.56 7.69 -4.67
C ILE A 63 -0.04 7.90 -3.25
N SER A 64 -0.95 7.72 -2.28
CA SER A 64 -0.66 7.66 -0.85
C SER A 64 -0.57 6.20 -0.42
N TYR A 65 0.66 5.71 -0.28
CA TYR A 65 0.90 4.33 0.17
C TYR A 65 0.81 4.21 1.70
N ALA A 66 0.70 2.99 2.21
CA ALA A 66 0.75 2.73 3.64
C ALA A 66 2.11 3.15 4.27
N LEU A 67 2.11 3.43 5.57
CA LEU A 67 3.36 3.63 6.33
C LEU A 67 4.08 2.29 6.58
N VAL A 68 3.32 1.19 6.54
CA VAL A 68 3.87 -0.18 6.56
C VAL A 68 4.40 -0.53 5.18
N ASN A 69 5.65 -1.00 5.14
CA ASN A 69 6.38 -1.34 3.91
C ASN A 69 6.46 -0.15 2.94
N ARG A 70 7.13 -0.35 1.80
CA ARG A 70 7.38 0.74 0.86
C ARG A 70 6.52 0.65 -0.40
N TRP A 71 6.20 1.83 -0.93
CA TRP A 71 5.47 2.03 -2.18
C TRP A 71 6.12 1.27 -3.37
N ALA A 72 7.41 0.96 -3.27
CA ALA A 72 8.20 0.18 -4.22
C ALA A 72 7.51 -1.14 -4.65
N MET A 73 6.62 -1.68 -3.82
CA MET A 73 5.77 -2.83 -4.16
C MET A 73 4.91 -2.61 -5.41
N MET A 74 4.43 -1.37 -5.60
CA MET A 74 3.62 -0.98 -6.74
C MET A 74 4.44 -0.85 -8.03
N ASP A 75 5.77 -0.97 -7.94
CA ASP A 75 6.71 -1.01 -9.06
C ASP A 75 7.75 -2.13 -8.89
N LEU A 76 7.27 -3.35 -8.57
CA LEU A 76 8.15 -4.46 -8.20
C LEU A 76 9.15 -4.82 -9.31
N GLN A 77 8.66 -4.93 -10.54
CA GLN A 77 9.48 -5.16 -11.74
C GLN A 77 8.75 -4.67 -12.99
N PRO A 78 9.44 -4.46 -14.14
CA PRO A 78 8.85 -3.82 -15.30
C PRO A 78 7.53 -4.43 -15.81
N ASP A 79 7.40 -5.76 -15.78
CA ASP A 79 6.20 -6.51 -16.20
C ASP A 79 5.17 -6.75 -15.07
N ARG A 80 5.49 -6.32 -13.83
CA ARG A 80 4.63 -6.39 -12.65
C ARG A 80 4.72 -5.10 -11.85
N SER A 81 4.29 -4.02 -12.48
CA SER A 81 4.33 -2.68 -11.92
C SER A 81 3.01 -1.98 -12.19
N PHE A 82 2.23 -1.81 -11.12
CA PHE A 82 1.00 -1.04 -11.15
C PHE A 82 1.28 0.41 -11.61
N ILE A 83 2.38 0.99 -11.17
CA ILE A 83 2.78 2.36 -11.54
C ILE A 83 3.11 2.45 -13.03
N ARG A 84 4.00 1.60 -13.55
CA ARG A 84 4.35 1.60 -14.99
C ARG A 84 3.13 1.35 -15.85
N LYS A 85 2.25 0.46 -15.41
CA LYS A 85 1.03 0.15 -16.15
C LYS A 85 0.08 1.35 -16.19
N LEU A 86 -0.15 2.07 -15.08
CA LEU A 86 -0.91 3.33 -15.10
C LEU A 86 -0.32 4.36 -16.06
N ILE A 87 1.00 4.54 -16.04
CA ILE A 87 1.70 5.48 -16.93
C ILE A 87 1.45 5.10 -18.40
N SER A 88 1.65 3.83 -18.74
CA SER A 88 1.42 3.30 -20.09
C SER A 88 -0.04 3.41 -20.55
N GLU A 89 -0.99 3.39 -19.61
CA GLU A 89 -2.40 3.58 -19.92
C GLU A 89 -2.78 5.05 -20.12
N GLY A 90 -1.86 5.99 -19.85
CA GLY A 90 -2.07 7.42 -20.10
C GLY A 90 -2.26 8.28 -18.86
N ILE A 91 -1.99 7.76 -17.67
CA ILE A 91 -2.17 8.51 -16.41
C ILE A 91 -0.85 9.16 -15.97
N ASP A 92 -0.89 10.41 -15.56
CA ASP A 92 0.26 11.09 -14.93
C ASP A 92 0.31 10.75 -13.43
N VAL A 93 1.44 10.22 -12.95
CA VAL A 93 1.51 9.53 -11.63
C VAL A 93 2.54 10.16 -10.71
N TYR A 94 2.09 10.48 -9.51
CA TYR A 94 2.90 10.90 -8.38
C TYR A 94 2.79 9.87 -7.25
N VAL A 95 3.87 9.64 -6.50
CA VAL A 95 3.87 8.75 -5.33
C VAL A 95 4.52 9.45 -4.15
N ILE A 96 3.86 9.38 -3.00
CA ILE A 96 4.42 9.85 -1.73
C ILE A 96 5.30 8.74 -1.14
N ASP A 97 6.58 9.06 -0.95
CA ASP A 97 7.51 8.26 -0.16
C ASP A 97 7.64 8.89 1.23
N TRP A 98 7.09 8.23 2.24
CA TRP A 98 7.11 8.70 3.63
C TRP A 98 8.52 8.67 4.26
N GLY A 99 9.47 7.99 3.59
CA GLY A 99 10.83 7.81 4.07
C GLY A 99 10.94 6.83 5.24
N TYR A 100 12.04 6.94 5.98
CA TYR A 100 12.36 6.05 7.11
C TYR A 100 12.34 6.84 8.42
N PRO A 101 11.29 6.72 9.23
CA PRO A 101 11.24 7.31 10.56
C PRO A 101 12.44 6.88 11.41
N THR A 102 12.95 7.82 12.17
CA THR A 102 14.03 7.68 13.15
C THR A 102 13.51 8.03 14.53
N ARG A 103 14.31 7.85 15.59
CA ARG A 103 13.90 8.15 16.97
C ARG A 103 13.48 9.61 17.21
N THR A 104 13.89 10.55 16.36
CA THR A 104 13.44 11.94 16.42
C THR A 104 11.99 12.11 15.97
N ASP A 105 11.50 11.20 15.12
CA ASP A 105 10.15 11.24 14.55
C ASP A 105 9.12 10.51 15.42
N ARG A 106 9.50 10.03 16.62
CA ARG A 106 8.61 9.27 17.52
C ARG A 106 7.30 9.99 17.88
N TYR A 107 7.35 11.32 17.90
CA TYR A 107 6.20 12.19 18.19
C TYR A 107 5.45 12.65 16.95
N LYS A 108 5.87 12.24 15.75
CA LYS A 108 5.17 12.58 14.52
C LYS A 108 3.77 12.01 14.59
N SER A 109 2.79 12.91 14.55
CA SER A 109 1.38 12.64 14.73
C SER A 109 0.69 12.31 13.41
N MET A 110 -0.53 11.78 13.50
CA MET A 110 -1.33 11.52 12.29
C MET A 110 -1.69 12.83 11.57
N GLU A 111 -1.85 13.91 12.33
CA GLU A 111 -2.02 15.28 11.85
C GLU A 111 -0.83 15.72 10.98
N ASP A 112 0.41 15.47 11.43
CA ASP A 112 1.61 15.82 10.66
C ASP A 112 1.64 15.11 9.31
N TYR A 113 1.27 13.81 9.28
CA TYR A 113 1.22 13.05 8.03
C TYR A 113 0.09 13.50 7.09
N ILE A 114 -1.12 13.73 7.61
CA ILE A 114 -2.32 13.97 6.80
C ILE A 114 -2.49 15.46 6.47
N LEU A 115 -2.44 16.33 7.49
CA LEU A 115 -2.66 17.76 7.34
C LEU A 115 -1.37 18.51 6.98
N GLY A 116 -0.21 17.93 7.29
CA GLY A 116 1.09 18.44 6.88
C GLY A 116 1.52 17.87 5.53
N ASP A 117 2.09 16.66 5.56
CA ASP A 117 2.82 16.09 4.42
C ASP A 117 1.93 15.76 3.20
N LEU A 118 0.81 15.06 3.40
CA LEU A 118 -0.13 14.74 2.31
C LEU A 118 -0.73 16.01 1.71
N ASN A 119 -1.14 16.96 2.56
CA ASN A 119 -1.65 18.25 2.10
C ASN A 119 -0.60 18.99 1.25
N ALA A 120 0.66 19.04 1.71
CA ALA A 120 1.73 19.72 0.98
C ALA A 120 2.01 19.06 -0.38
N CYS A 121 1.97 17.73 -0.46
CA CYS A 121 2.08 17.00 -1.73
C CYS A 121 0.91 17.35 -2.67
N VAL A 122 -0.32 17.40 -2.16
CA VAL A 122 -1.51 17.77 -2.94
C VAL A 122 -1.39 19.21 -3.45
N ASP A 123 -1.03 20.16 -2.58
CA ASP A 123 -0.90 21.57 -2.95
C ASP A 123 0.24 21.78 -3.95
N TYR A 124 1.35 21.06 -3.82
CA TYR A 124 2.44 21.09 -4.81
C TYR A 124 1.96 20.68 -6.21
N VAL A 125 1.27 19.54 -6.32
CA VAL A 125 0.78 19.05 -7.63
C VAL A 125 -0.27 19.99 -8.22
N ARG A 126 -1.18 20.51 -7.40
CA ARG A 126 -2.17 21.52 -7.82
C ARG A 126 -1.49 22.75 -8.42
N GLN A 127 -0.47 23.27 -7.72
CA GLN A 127 0.28 24.44 -8.18
C GLN A 127 1.10 24.15 -9.45
N ALA A 128 1.79 23.01 -9.50
CA ALA A 128 2.63 22.62 -10.63
C ALA A 128 1.84 22.46 -11.93
N HIS A 129 0.58 22.02 -11.85
CA HIS A 129 -0.31 21.83 -13.00
C HIS A 129 -1.30 22.99 -13.22
N GLY A 130 -1.39 23.95 -12.30
CA GLY A 130 -2.37 25.03 -12.36
C GLY A 130 -3.83 24.53 -12.30
N ILE A 131 -4.09 23.52 -11.46
CA ILE A 131 -5.41 22.88 -11.33
C ILE A 131 -5.94 22.98 -9.90
N ASP A 132 -7.26 23.10 -9.76
CA ASP A 132 -7.90 23.23 -8.45
C ASP A 132 -7.96 21.91 -7.68
N LYS A 133 -7.97 20.77 -8.38
CA LYS A 133 -8.19 19.44 -7.78
C LYS A 133 -7.30 18.38 -8.40
N VAL A 134 -6.88 17.39 -7.60
CA VAL A 134 -6.08 16.22 -8.02
C VAL A 134 -6.86 14.92 -7.85
N ASN A 135 -6.45 13.87 -8.56
CA ASN A 135 -6.91 12.52 -8.25
C ASN A 135 -6.06 11.96 -7.10
N LEU A 136 -6.68 11.28 -6.14
CA LEU A 136 -5.99 10.68 -5.00
C LEU A 136 -6.28 9.18 -4.95
N LEU A 137 -5.22 8.37 -4.99
CA LEU A 137 -5.29 6.92 -4.84
C LEU A 137 -4.61 6.54 -3.52
N GLY A 138 -5.36 6.03 -2.57
CA GLY A 138 -4.82 5.56 -1.30
C GLY A 138 -4.77 4.04 -1.21
N VAL A 139 -3.71 3.52 -0.63
CA VAL A 139 -3.47 2.07 -0.49
C VAL A 139 -3.40 1.67 0.98
N CYS A 140 -4.22 0.70 1.39
CA CYS A 140 -4.25 0.18 2.76
C CYS A 140 -4.37 1.34 3.78
N GLN A 141 -3.43 1.48 4.72
CA GLN A 141 -3.39 2.59 5.68
C GLN A 141 -3.32 3.97 4.98
N GLY A 142 -2.62 4.07 3.86
CA GLY A 142 -2.60 5.29 3.04
C GLY A 142 -3.96 5.60 2.42
N GLY A 143 -4.80 4.59 2.21
CA GLY A 143 -6.22 4.72 1.87
C GLY A 143 -7.05 5.33 2.98
N THR A 144 -6.86 4.88 4.22
CA THR A 144 -7.51 5.46 5.39
C THR A 144 -7.11 6.94 5.55
N PHE A 145 -5.83 7.26 5.34
CA PHE A 145 -5.35 8.65 5.33
C PHE A 145 -5.99 9.47 4.21
N SER A 146 -6.10 8.91 3.01
CA SER A 146 -6.75 9.57 1.87
C SER A 146 -8.25 9.80 2.10
N LEU A 147 -8.96 8.90 2.76
CA LEU A 147 -10.37 9.09 3.16
C LEU A 147 -10.50 10.26 4.13
N ILE A 148 -9.71 10.25 5.21
CA ILE A 148 -9.70 11.33 6.20
C ILE A 148 -9.37 12.67 5.55
N TYR A 149 -8.31 12.71 4.72
CA TYR A 149 -7.90 13.92 4.02
C TYR A 149 -8.98 14.45 3.09
N SER A 150 -9.61 13.58 2.29
CA SER A 150 -10.64 13.96 1.32
C SER A 150 -11.92 14.45 1.99
N ALA A 151 -12.27 13.90 3.16
CA ALA A 151 -13.39 14.39 3.97
C ALA A 151 -13.13 15.80 4.53
N LEU A 152 -11.89 16.09 4.92
CA LEU A 152 -11.49 17.40 5.45
C LEU A 152 -11.21 18.45 4.38
N ASN A 153 -10.85 18.03 3.15
CA ASN A 153 -10.48 18.90 2.04
C ASN A 153 -11.17 18.49 0.71
N PRO A 154 -12.52 18.41 0.67
CA PRO A 154 -13.25 17.92 -0.50
C PRO A 154 -13.11 18.84 -1.73
N ASP A 155 -12.72 20.09 -1.52
CA ASP A 155 -12.41 21.08 -2.54
C ASP A 155 -11.08 20.84 -3.25
N LYS A 156 -10.19 19.97 -2.73
CA LYS A 156 -8.89 19.66 -3.34
C LYS A 156 -8.84 18.34 -4.10
N ILE A 157 -9.85 17.47 -3.95
CA ILE A 157 -9.85 16.12 -4.53
C ILE A 157 -10.91 16.00 -5.64
N LYS A 158 -10.46 15.63 -6.85
CA LYS A 158 -11.31 15.43 -8.05
C LYS A 158 -11.96 14.06 -8.02
N ASN A 159 -11.16 13.02 -7.80
CA ASN A 159 -11.60 11.63 -7.70
C ASN A 159 -10.81 10.92 -6.60
N LEU A 160 -11.46 10.02 -5.86
CA LEU A 160 -10.84 9.23 -4.80
C LEU A 160 -10.86 7.75 -5.16
N ILE A 161 -9.70 7.10 -5.11
CA ILE A 161 -9.58 5.65 -5.28
C ILE A 161 -9.04 5.05 -3.99
N THR A 162 -9.69 4.02 -3.47
CA THR A 162 -9.21 3.25 -2.33
C THR A 162 -8.89 1.84 -2.77
N LEU A 163 -7.71 1.36 -2.41
CA LEU A 163 -7.23 0.03 -2.77
C LEU A 163 -6.91 -0.75 -1.49
N VAL A 164 -7.65 -1.84 -1.24
CA VAL A 164 -7.54 -2.70 -0.04
C VAL A 164 -7.47 -1.89 1.25
N THR A 165 -8.39 -0.94 1.39
CA THR A 165 -8.36 0.11 2.42
C THR A 165 -9.34 -0.21 3.56
N PRO A 166 -8.87 -0.31 4.81
CA PRO A 166 -9.77 -0.47 5.94
C PRO A 166 -10.41 0.88 6.32
N VAL A 167 -11.73 0.85 6.55
CA VAL A 167 -12.50 1.93 7.17
C VAL A 167 -13.34 1.43 8.34
N GLU A 168 -13.80 0.17 8.26
CA GLU A 168 -14.61 -0.50 9.27
C GLU A 168 -13.74 -1.53 10.02
N PHE A 169 -13.63 -1.34 11.33
CA PHE A 169 -12.77 -2.12 12.21
C PHE A 169 -13.55 -2.88 13.29
N ALA A 170 -14.84 -2.58 13.47
CA ALA A 170 -15.71 -3.34 14.36
C ALA A 170 -15.97 -4.74 13.79
N ASP A 171 -16.06 -5.73 14.68
CA ASP A 171 -16.51 -7.10 14.37
C ASP A 171 -15.82 -7.84 13.22
N ASN A 172 -14.53 -7.58 13.03
CA ASN A 172 -13.71 -8.35 12.12
C ASN A 172 -12.97 -9.50 12.84
N ASP A 173 -13.21 -10.74 12.40
CA ASP A 173 -12.57 -11.95 12.93
C ASP A 173 -11.10 -12.13 12.49
N GLY A 174 -10.61 -11.27 11.60
CA GLY A 174 -9.23 -11.24 11.14
C GLY A 174 -8.25 -11.08 12.29
N LEU A 175 -7.19 -11.89 12.27
CA LEU A 175 -6.24 -11.98 13.38
C LEU A 175 -5.57 -10.64 13.71
N LEU A 176 -5.28 -9.80 12.70
CA LEU A 176 -4.74 -8.45 12.91
C LEU A 176 -5.72 -7.54 13.66
N PHE A 177 -7.03 -7.66 13.37
CA PHE A 177 -8.07 -6.88 14.02
C PHE A 177 -8.24 -7.31 15.48
N LYS A 178 -8.25 -8.63 15.75
CA LYS A 178 -8.28 -9.16 17.12
C LYS A 178 -7.08 -8.71 17.94
N TRP A 179 -5.87 -8.86 17.41
CA TRP A 179 -4.66 -8.43 18.12
C TRP A 179 -4.63 -6.94 18.40
N SER A 180 -4.98 -6.12 17.41
CA SER A 180 -4.98 -4.67 17.59
C SER A 180 -6.04 -4.22 18.60
N ARG A 181 -7.16 -4.93 18.71
CA ARG A 181 -8.25 -4.64 19.66
C ARG A 181 -7.82 -4.82 21.12
N ASP A 182 -7.09 -5.89 21.41
CA ASP A 182 -6.69 -6.25 22.78
C ASP A 182 -5.27 -5.79 23.16
N MET A 183 -4.53 -5.19 22.22
CA MET A 183 -3.16 -4.74 22.43
C MET A 183 -3.10 -3.48 23.31
N ASP A 184 -2.31 -3.53 24.37
CA ASP A 184 -1.84 -2.34 25.08
C ASP A 184 -0.77 -1.62 24.23
N VAL A 185 -1.26 -0.79 23.31
CA VAL A 185 -0.41 -0.06 22.37
C VAL A 185 0.48 0.98 23.06
N ASP A 186 0.10 1.51 24.22
CA ASP A 186 0.91 2.50 24.92
C ASP A 186 2.17 1.86 25.48
N THR A 187 2.00 0.77 26.23
CA THR A 187 3.11 -0.02 26.78
C THR A 187 3.99 -0.56 25.67
N MET A 188 3.39 -1.05 24.57
CA MET A 188 4.15 -1.57 23.43
C MET A 188 5.02 -0.47 22.78
N VAL A 189 4.45 0.70 22.48
CA VAL A 189 5.16 1.82 21.86
C VAL A 189 6.26 2.35 22.78
N GLU A 190 6.03 2.41 24.09
CA GLU A 190 7.04 2.82 25.07
C GLU A 190 8.18 1.82 25.17
N SER A 191 7.86 0.53 25.13
CA SER A 191 8.86 -0.55 25.17
C SER A 191 9.80 -0.51 23.97
N PHE A 192 9.35 -0.03 22.81
CA PHE A 192 10.19 0.21 21.65
C PHE A 192 10.81 1.61 21.59
N GLY A 193 10.70 2.41 22.66
CA GLY A 193 11.30 3.75 22.73
C GLY A 193 10.61 4.78 21.84
N GLY A 194 9.30 4.62 21.59
CA GLY A 194 8.46 5.54 20.82
C GLY A 194 8.46 5.30 19.30
N LEU A 195 9.13 4.26 18.82
CA LEU A 195 9.19 3.94 17.39
C LEU A 195 8.90 2.46 17.18
N VAL A 196 7.80 2.12 16.51
CA VAL A 196 7.39 0.72 16.30
C VAL A 196 8.21 0.13 15.15
N PRO A 197 9.05 -0.90 15.38
CA PRO A 197 9.92 -1.45 14.34
C PRO A 197 9.12 -2.09 13.19
N GLY A 198 9.57 -1.91 11.95
CA GLY A 198 8.96 -2.56 10.78
C GLY A 198 8.99 -4.09 10.88
N ASP A 199 10.06 -4.66 11.44
CA ASP A 199 10.17 -6.11 11.68
C ASP A 199 9.08 -6.65 12.61
N PHE A 200 8.68 -5.86 13.62
CA PHE A 200 7.58 -6.23 14.51
C PHE A 200 6.24 -6.24 13.77
N LEU A 201 6.01 -5.24 12.90
CA LEU A 201 4.81 -5.16 12.07
C LEU A 201 4.77 -6.34 11.06
N ASN A 202 5.89 -6.61 10.38
CA ASN A 202 6.06 -7.73 9.47
C ASN A 202 5.82 -9.08 10.15
N PHE A 203 6.32 -9.27 11.37
CA PHE A 203 6.05 -10.47 12.15
C PHE A 203 4.54 -10.66 12.39
N GLY A 204 3.82 -9.58 12.68
CA GLY A 204 2.37 -9.59 12.77
C GLY A 204 1.70 -10.09 11.49
N PHE A 205 2.12 -9.59 10.32
CA PHE A 205 1.57 -10.03 9.03
C PHE A 205 1.92 -11.48 8.68
N ASP A 206 3.14 -11.94 9.00
CA ASP A 206 3.58 -13.31 8.75
C ASP A 206 2.72 -14.34 9.48
N LEU A 207 2.30 -14.01 10.72
CA LEU A 207 1.44 -14.87 11.52
C LEU A 207 -0.01 -14.91 11.04
N LEU A 208 -0.43 -14.05 10.12
CA LEU A 208 -1.76 -14.14 9.48
C LEU A 208 -1.88 -15.38 8.60
N LYS A 209 -0.77 -15.87 8.02
CA LYS A 209 -0.74 -17.11 7.21
C LYS A 209 0.55 -17.92 7.43
N PRO A 210 0.74 -18.53 8.62
CA PRO A 210 1.94 -19.30 8.94
C PRO A 210 2.15 -20.47 7.97
N MET A 211 1.06 -21.08 7.49
CA MET A 211 1.11 -22.17 6.49
C MET A 211 1.59 -21.71 5.11
N ASN A 212 1.34 -20.45 4.71
CA ASN A 212 1.86 -19.92 3.45
C ASN A 212 3.37 -19.67 3.54
N LYS A 213 3.86 -19.19 4.69
CA LYS A 213 5.29 -19.04 4.96
C LYS A 213 5.99 -20.40 4.94
N MET A 214 5.39 -21.42 5.57
CA MET A 214 5.91 -22.80 5.51
C MET A 214 5.92 -23.35 4.07
N ARG A 215 4.82 -23.22 3.33
CA ARG A 215 4.73 -23.68 1.93
C ARG A 215 5.73 -22.96 1.01
N LYS A 216 6.00 -21.68 1.27
CA LYS A 216 7.01 -20.87 0.58
C LYS A 216 8.42 -21.44 0.78
N TYR A 217 8.78 -21.88 1.99
CA TYR A 217 10.07 -22.52 2.25
C TYR A 217 10.17 -23.92 1.65
N TYR A 218 9.10 -24.73 1.70
CA TYR A 218 9.09 -26.07 1.09
C TYR A 218 9.15 -26.02 -0.45
N GLY A 219 8.55 -25.02 -1.09
CA GLY A 219 8.59 -24.82 -2.55
C GLY A 219 9.83 -24.06 -3.06
N PHE A 220 10.70 -23.59 -2.16
CA PHE A 220 11.88 -22.79 -2.53
C PHE A 220 12.82 -23.55 -3.46
N ASN A 221 13.02 -24.86 -3.24
CA ASN A 221 13.87 -25.68 -4.09
C ASN A 221 13.40 -25.71 -5.55
N ASP A 222 12.10 -25.66 -5.81
CA ASP A 222 11.57 -25.62 -7.17
C ASP A 222 11.60 -24.22 -7.78
N VAL A 223 11.44 -23.19 -6.95
CA VAL A 223 11.59 -21.78 -7.35
C VAL A 223 13.04 -21.46 -7.72
N ALA A 224 14.01 -21.98 -6.98
CA ALA A 224 15.44 -21.73 -7.16
C ALA A 224 16.04 -22.35 -8.43
N LYS A 225 15.38 -23.37 -9.00
CA LYS A 225 15.76 -23.99 -10.28
C LYS A 225 15.56 -23.04 -11.47
N ASN A 226 14.55 -22.16 -11.40
CA ASN A 226 14.25 -21.24 -12.48
C ASN A 226 14.68 -19.82 -12.09
N LYS A 227 15.69 -19.30 -12.80
CA LYS A 227 16.23 -17.95 -12.57
C LYS A 227 15.15 -16.86 -12.55
N SER A 228 14.14 -16.92 -13.42
CA SER A 228 13.05 -15.93 -13.41
C SER A 228 12.16 -16.02 -12.17
N SER A 229 11.83 -17.25 -11.72
CA SER A 229 11.04 -17.48 -10.51
C SER A 229 11.83 -17.11 -9.25
N LEU A 230 13.12 -17.41 -9.21
CA LEU A 230 14.04 -17.02 -8.15
C LEU A 230 14.18 -15.50 -8.06
N MET A 231 14.35 -14.80 -9.18
CA MET A 231 14.40 -13.33 -9.17
C MET A 231 13.08 -12.70 -8.70
N ASN A 232 11.93 -13.23 -9.13
CA ASN A 232 10.62 -12.78 -8.62
C ASN A 232 10.51 -12.98 -7.10
N PHE A 233 10.97 -14.14 -6.62
CA PHE A 233 10.99 -14.46 -5.19
C PHE A 233 11.89 -13.50 -4.41
N LEU A 234 13.13 -13.30 -4.86
CA LEU A 234 14.09 -12.42 -4.18
C LEU A 234 13.62 -10.95 -4.19
N ARG A 235 12.95 -10.48 -5.25
CA ARG A 235 12.34 -9.14 -5.28
C ARG A 235 11.24 -9.00 -4.23
N MET A 236 10.39 -10.02 -4.10
CA MET A 236 9.37 -10.06 -3.05
C MET A 236 10.01 -10.09 -1.66
N GLU A 237 11.08 -10.86 -1.44
CA GLU A 237 11.80 -10.87 -0.15
C GLU A 237 12.45 -9.53 0.16
N LYS A 238 13.08 -8.90 -0.84
CA LYS A 238 13.66 -7.56 -0.70
C LYS A 238 12.59 -6.54 -0.32
N TRP A 239 11.38 -6.64 -0.89
CA TRP A 239 10.28 -5.78 -0.48
C TRP A 239 9.79 -6.07 0.94
N VAL A 240 9.57 -7.35 1.30
CA VAL A 240 9.13 -7.70 2.66
C VAL A 240 10.15 -7.20 3.70
N SER A 241 11.44 -7.27 3.40
CA SER A 241 12.49 -6.77 4.28
C SER A 241 12.65 -5.24 4.27
N ASP A 242 12.16 -4.53 3.26
CA ASP A 242 12.12 -3.06 3.20
C ASP A 242 10.89 -2.51 3.95
N SER A 243 10.92 -2.63 5.28
CA SER A 243 9.85 -2.23 6.18
C SER A 243 10.27 -1.11 7.12
N PRO A 244 9.91 0.15 6.82
CA PRO A 244 10.18 1.28 7.69
C PRO A 244 9.50 1.13 9.05
N ALA A 245 10.13 1.68 10.09
CA ALA A 245 9.49 1.81 11.39
C ALA A 245 8.37 2.87 11.36
N GLN A 246 7.42 2.79 12.28
CA GLN A 246 6.35 3.79 12.41
C GLN A 246 6.54 4.68 13.64
N ALA A 247 6.21 5.96 13.47
CA ALA A 247 6.14 6.92 14.58
C ALA A 247 5.10 6.47 15.62
N GLY A 248 5.51 6.40 16.88
CA GLY A 248 4.70 5.88 17.97
C GLY A 248 3.38 6.62 18.16
N GLU A 249 3.38 7.95 18.09
CA GLU A 249 2.15 8.75 18.27
C GLU A 249 1.12 8.50 17.16
N THR A 250 1.56 8.44 15.90
CA THR A 250 0.68 8.07 14.78
C THR A 250 0.14 6.65 14.96
N TYR A 251 1.00 5.70 15.34
CA TYR A 251 0.60 4.31 15.53
C TYR A 251 -0.42 4.16 16.67
N ARG A 252 -0.18 4.81 17.82
CA ARG A 252 -1.12 4.84 18.96
C ARG A 252 -2.49 5.34 18.54
N LYS A 253 -2.55 6.49 17.86
CA LYS A 253 -3.82 7.07 17.39
C LYS A 253 -4.53 6.14 16.42
N PHE A 254 -3.79 5.54 15.47
CA PHE A 254 -4.35 4.59 14.50
C PHE A 254 -4.96 3.35 15.18
N ILE A 255 -4.25 2.75 16.15
CA ILE A 255 -4.76 1.58 16.87
C ILE A 255 -5.94 1.96 17.77
N LYS A 256 -5.80 2.98 18.61
CA LYS A 256 -6.83 3.36 19.59
C LYS A 256 -8.10 3.86 18.95
N ASP A 257 -7.97 4.82 18.04
CA ASP A 257 -9.15 5.48 17.49
C ASP A 257 -9.82 4.64 16.41
N LEU A 258 -9.06 3.87 15.62
CA LEU A 258 -9.63 3.10 14.52
C LEU A 258 -9.84 1.63 14.89
N TYR A 259 -8.78 0.88 15.23
CA TYR A 259 -8.94 -0.55 15.52
C TYR A 259 -9.74 -0.85 16.79
N GLN A 260 -9.56 -0.07 17.85
CA GLN A 260 -10.20 -0.32 19.15
C GLN A 260 -11.56 0.37 19.29
N GLN A 261 -11.70 1.58 18.76
CA GLN A 261 -12.88 2.42 18.96
C GLN A 261 -13.70 2.68 17.68
N ASN A 262 -13.23 2.22 16.51
CA ASN A 262 -13.91 2.36 15.22
C ASN A 262 -14.39 3.78 14.87
N LYS A 263 -13.73 4.81 15.41
CA LYS A 263 -14.25 6.19 15.42
C LYS A 263 -14.49 6.74 14.02
N LEU A 264 -13.75 6.29 13.01
CA LEU A 264 -13.87 6.81 11.64
C LEU A 264 -15.18 6.35 10.98
N ALA A 265 -15.54 5.07 11.11
CA ALA A 265 -16.81 4.57 10.59
C ALA A 265 -18.00 5.08 11.41
N GLU A 266 -17.83 5.24 12.72
CA GLU A 266 -18.84 5.82 13.62
C GLU A 266 -19.00 7.35 13.50
N GLY A 267 -18.16 8.03 12.71
CA GLY A 267 -18.23 9.48 12.50
C GLY A 267 -17.83 10.32 13.72
N THR A 268 -17.07 9.74 14.66
CA THR A 268 -16.58 10.40 15.89
C THR A 268 -15.07 10.65 15.89
N PHE A 269 -14.38 10.30 14.80
CA PHE A 269 -12.95 10.50 14.66
C PHE A 269 -12.62 11.98 14.52
N GLU A 270 -11.62 12.45 15.28
CA GLU A 270 -11.15 13.82 15.22
C GLU A 270 -9.68 13.87 14.78
N LEU A 271 -9.38 14.85 13.92
CA LEU A 271 -8.03 15.15 13.46
C LEU A 271 -7.84 16.66 13.36
N GLY A 272 -6.80 17.21 14.00
CA GLY A 272 -6.51 18.65 13.97
C GLY A 272 -7.66 19.53 14.49
N GLY A 273 -8.39 19.05 15.51
CA GLY A 273 -9.53 19.76 16.12
C GLY A 273 -10.82 19.77 15.28
N LYS A 274 -10.90 18.96 14.21
CA LYS A 274 -12.10 18.80 13.39
C LYS A 274 -12.58 17.36 13.44
N THR A 275 -13.88 17.17 13.59
CA THR A 275 -14.53 15.87 13.38
C THR A 275 -14.49 15.52 11.89
N VAL A 276 -14.07 14.29 11.59
CA VAL A 276 -13.95 13.76 10.24
C VAL A 276 -15.25 13.06 9.87
N ASP A 277 -16.06 13.74 9.05
CA ASP A 277 -17.31 13.21 8.53
C ASP A 277 -17.11 12.69 7.09
N LEU A 278 -17.15 11.36 6.92
CA LEU A 278 -17.00 10.73 5.59
C LEU A 278 -18.13 11.12 4.62
N LYS A 279 -19.26 11.66 5.10
CA LYS A 279 -20.32 12.21 4.23
C LYS A 279 -19.89 13.47 3.49
N GLN A 280 -18.78 14.11 3.87
CA GLN A 280 -18.20 15.22 3.09
C GLN A 280 -17.56 14.74 1.78
N ILE A 281 -17.26 13.44 1.66
CA ILE A 281 -16.76 12.82 0.42
C ILE A 281 -17.90 12.71 -0.57
N THR A 282 -18.01 13.71 -1.45
CA THR A 282 -19.05 13.84 -2.48
C THR A 282 -18.53 13.70 -3.91
N MET A 283 -17.21 13.76 -4.09
CA MET A 283 -16.53 13.49 -5.37
C MET A 283 -16.63 12.00 -5.75
N PRO A 284 -16.38 11.61 -7.01
CA PRO A 284 -16.42 10.20 -7.40
C PRO A 284 -15.46 9.31 -6.60
N VAL A 285 -15.93 8.12 -6.22
CA VAL A 285 -15.19 7.15 -5.40
C VAL A 285 -15.12 5.79 -6.10
N LEU A 286 -13.91 5.26 -6.30
CA LEU A 286 -13.70 3.86 -6.68
C LEU A 286 -13.10 3.10 -5.52
N THR A 287 -13.88 2.17 -4.96
CA THR A 287 -13.45 1.31 -3.86
C THR A 287 -13.07 -0.06 -4.41
N ILE A 288 -11.81 -0.46 -4.26
CA ILE A 288 -11.30 -1.75 -4.72
C ILE A 288 -10.92 -2.60 -3.51
N TYR A 289 -11.46 -3.81 -3.45
CA TYR A 289 -11.12 -4.80 -2.42
C TYR A 289 -10.72 -6.13 -3.05
N ALA A 290 -9.86 -6.89 -2.36
CA ALA A 290 -9.45 -8.22 -2.77
C ALA A 290 -10.35 -9.27 -2.11
N LYS A 291 -10.95 -10.15 -2.91
CA LYS A 291 -11.89 -11.18 -2.43
C LYS A 291 -11.28 -12.08 -1.35
N ASP A 292 -10.03 -12.49 -1.55
CA ASP A 292 -9.31 -13.40 -0.67
C ASP A 292 -8.31 -12.63 0.21
N ASP A 293 -8.62 -11.38 0.57
CA ASP A 293 -7.79 -10.58 1.47
C ASP A 293 -8.02 -11.00 2.93
N HIS A 294 -6.91 -11.27 3.63
CA HIS A 294 -6.92 -11.68 5.03
C HIS A 294 -6.20 -10.65 5.92
N ILE A 295 -5.55 -9.65 5.30
CA ILE A 295 -4.90 -8.53 5.98
C ILE A 295 -5.94 -7.43 6.19
N VAL A 296 -6.63 -7.07 5.11
CA VAL A 296 -7.75 -6.15 5.11
C VAL A 296 -8.96 -6.89 4.52
N PRO A 297 -9.73 -7.60 5.34
CA PRO A 297 -10.86 -8.37 4.84
C PRO A 297 -11.86 -7.47 4.09
N PRO A 298 -12.57 -8.01 3.08
CA PRO A 298 -13.55 -7.25 2.30
C PRO A 298 -14.53 -6.44 3.15
N ASP A 299 -14.96 -7.00 4.28
CA ASP A 299 -15.95 -6.37 5.18
C ASP A 299 -15.40 -5.11 5.87
N SER A 300 -14.08 -4.94 5.93
CA SER A 300 -13.45 -3.69 6.37
C SER A 300 -13.36 -2.62 5.29
N THR A 301 -13.48 -2.98 4.01
CA THR A 301 -13.33 -2.07 2.86
C THR A 301 -14.67 -1.72 2.22
N ARG A 302 -15.58 -2.68 2.05
CA ARG A 302 -16.90 -2.49 1.40
C ARG A 302 -17.73 -1.37 2.03
N PRO A 303 -17.77 -1.18 3.36
CA PRO A 303 -18.54 -0.12 3.99
C PRO A 303 -18.16 1.30 3.57
N ILE A 304 -16.99 1.52 2.95
CA ILE A 304 -16.60 2.83 2.39
C ILE A 304 -17.73 3.39 1.52
N ASN A 305 -18.33 2.57 0.65
CA ASN A 305 -19.39 3.05 -0.25
C ASN A 305 -20.67 3.45 0.50
N ASP A 306 -20.94 2.90 1.67
CA ASP A 306 -22.11 3.28 2.47
C ASP A 306 -21.84 4.51 3.35
N LEU A 307 -20.59 4.68 3.78
CA LEU A 307 -20.16 5.78 4.63
C LEU A 307 -20.02 7.11 3.86
N VAL A 308 -19.63 7.08 2.58
CA VAL A 308 -19.50 8.30 1.76
C VAL A 308 -20.83 8.79 1.18
N ALA A 309 -20.94 10.10 0.92
CA ALA A 309 -22.15 10.71 0.30
C ALA A 309 -22.05 10.86 -1.23
N SER A 310 -20.96 10.37 -1.84
CA SER A 310 -20.79 10.40 -3.28
C SER A 310 -21.95 9.73 -4.02
N ARG A 311 -22.42 10.40 -5.06
CA ARG A 311 -23.44 9.87 -5.99
C ARG A 311 -22.83 8.99 -7.09
N ASP A 312 -21.53 9.12 -7.30
CA ASP A 312 -20.76 8.35 -8.27
C ASP A 312 -19.76 7.49 -7.50
N LYS A 313 -20.23 6.33 -7.03
CA LYS A 313 -19.43 5.40 -6.24
C LYS A 313 -19.49 4.01 -6.82
N GLU A 314 -18.33 3.44 -7.09
CA GLU A 314 -18.16 2.10 -7.63
C GLU A 314 -17.47 1.21 -6.61
N LEU A 315 -17.87 -0.06 -6.58
CA LEU A 315 -17.27 -1.08 -5.74
C LEU A 315 -16.74 -2.18 -6.66
N MET A 316 -15.42 -2.38 -6.68
CA MET A 316 -14.74 -3.32 -7.56
C MET A 316 -14.12 -4.46 -6.75
N GLU A 317 -14.59 -5.68 -7.01
CA GLU A 317 -13.99 -6.89 -6.46
C GLU A 317 -12.79 -7.33 -7.32
N PHE A 318 -11.64 -7.56 -6.70
CA PHE A 318 -10.49 -8.17 -7.34
C PHE A 318 -10.35 -9.65 -6.94
N PRO A 319 -10.30 -10.60 -7.90
CA PRO A 319 -10.10 -12.02 -7.60
C PRO A 319 -8.63 -12.32 -7.27
N GLY A 320 -8.29 -12.21 -5.99
CA GLY A 320 -7.00 -12.52 -5.40
C GLY A 320 -6.91 -12.05 -3.94
N GLY A 321 -5.71 -12.12 -3.35
CA GLY A 321 -5.43 -11.61 -2.00
C GLY A 321 -4.72 -10.25 -2.01
N HIS A 322 -4.44 -9.71 -0.82
CA HIS A 322 -3.90 -8.35 -0.59
C HIS A 322 -2.79 -7.93 -1.56
N ILE A 323 -1.71 -8.71 -1.65
CA ILE A 323 -0.56 -8.41 -2.50
C ILE A 323 -0.87 -8.56 -4.00
N GLY A 324 -1.79 -9.46 -4.33
CA GLY A 324 -2.14 -9.78 -5.71
C GLY A 324 -2.72 -8.59 -6.48
N VAL A 325 -3.28 -7.61 -5.77
CA VAL A 325 -3.82 -6.37 -6.37
C VAL A 325 -2.73 -5.47 -6.97
N PHE A 326 -1.46 -5.61 -6.58
CA PHE A 326 -0.37 -4.77 -7.10
C PHE A 326 0.47 -5.50 -8.14
N VAL A 327 0.92 -6.70 -7.81
CA VAL A 327 1.95 -7.43 -8.58
C VAL A 327 1.42 -8.65 -9.32
N GLY A 328 0.13 -8.96 -9.16
CA GLY A 328 -0.50 -10.09 -9.83
C GLY A 328 -0.62 -9.84 -11.33
N SER A 329 -0.46 -10.88 -12.15
CA SER A 329 -0.69 -10.79 -13.60
C SER A 329 -2.12 -10.34 -13.94
N ARG A 330 -3.11 -10.72 -13.12
CA ARG A 330 -4.48 -10.22 -13.22
C ARG A 330 -4.59 -8.73 -12.94
N SER A 331 -3.82 -8.20 -11.99
CA SER A 331 -3.81 -6.76 -11.71
C SER A 331 -3.37 -5.99 -12.95
N GLN A 332 -2.27 -6.40 -13.57
CA GLN A 332 -1.73 -5.75 -14.77
C GLN A 332 -2.66 -5.82 -15.99
N LYS A 333 -3.45 -6.89 -16.12
CA LYS A 333 -4.35 -7.12 -17.27
C LYS A 333 -5.76 -6.58 -17.07
N MET A 334 -6.22 -6.43 -15.83
CA MET A 334 -7.60 -6.12 -15.51
C MET A 334 -7.69 -4.89 -14.60
N LEU A 335 -7.06 -4.95 -13.43
CA LEU A 335 -7.24 -3.91 -12.42
C LEU A 335 -6.66 -2.57 -12.84
N THR A 336 -5.38 -2.53 -13.20
CA THR A 336 -4.72 -1.25 -13.54
C THR A 336 -5.33 -0.58 -14.78
N PRO A 337 -5.63 -1.31 -15.88
CA PRO A 337 -6.36 -0.73 -17.00
C PRO A 337 -7.75 -0.19 -16.62
N ALA A 338 -8.49 -0.91 -15.77
CA ALA A 338 -9.81 -0.46 -15.32
C ALA A 338 -9.70 0.82 -14.48
N VAL A 339 -8.72 0.92 -13.59
CA VAL A 339 -8.44 2.14 -12.81
C VAL A 339 -8.08 3.32 -13.72
N ALA A 340 -7.21 3.09 -14.71
CA ALA A 340 -6.83 4.15 -15.65
C ALA A 340 -8.03 4.61 -16.48
N GLN A 341 -8.85 3.68 -17.00
CA GLN A 341 -10.05 4.03 -17.76
C GLN A 341 -11.05 4.80 -16.90
N TRP A 342 -11.28 4.36 -15.66
CA TRP A 342 -12.18 5.03 -14.71
C TRP A 342 -11.78 6.48 -14.44
N LEU A 343 -10.46 6.75 -14.34
CA LEU A 343 -9.92 8.10 -14.22
C LEU A 343 -10.12 8.93 -15.49
N ILE A 344 -9.82 8.35 -16.67
CA ILE A 344 -9.96 9.02 -17.97
C ILE A 344 -11.41 9.41 -18.24
N ASP A 345 -12.38 8.53 -17.94
CA ASP A 345 -13.80 8.77 -18.16
C ASP A 345 -14.33 9.96 -17.34
N ARG A 346 -13.66 10.27 -16.23
CA ARG A 346 -14.00 11.33 -15.28
C ARG A 346 -13.08 12.54 -15.38
N ASP A 347 -12.19 12.58 -16.38
CA ASP A 347 -11.26 13.67 -16.59
C ASP A 347 -11.78 14.74 -17.56
N LYS A 348 -13.03 15.17 -17.34
CA LYS A 348 -13.64 16.26 -18.11
C LYS A 348 -13.07 17.63 -17.70
#